data_AF-A0A938NEI2-F1
#
_entry.id   AF-A0A938NEI2-F1
#
_cell.length_a   1.000
_cell.length_b   1.000
_cell.length_c   1.000
_cell.angle_alpha   90.00
_cell.angle_beta   90.00
_cell.angle_gamma   90.00
#
_symmetry.space_group_name_H-M   'P 1'
#
loop_
_entity.id
_entity.type
_entity.pdbx_description
1 polymer ?
#
loop_
_entity_poly.entity_id
_entity_poly.type
_entity_poly.pdbx_seq_one_letter_code
_entity_poly.pdbx_strand_id
1 'polypeptide(L)'
;MATLLEALDRQDCQDAELLARCWRALGGEVGFDAHCTELVAAHVALPAKERTKRTGDDLKRRLQALSRTVRGAEPKRAWAAKLLVAFDGKENFKTNKGDIVDPAAAWLRQQAEPKDGKPGK
;
A
#
# COMPACT_ATOMS: atom_id res chain seq x y z
N MET A 1 -19.74 4.46 14.63
CA MET A 1 -19.71 4.09 13.20
C MET A 1 -18.38 3.41 12.77
N ALA A 2 -17.62 2.80 13.71
CA ALA A 2 -16.38 2.07 13.38
C ALA A 2 -16.61 0.59 13.02
N THR A 3 -17.76 0.04 13.39
CA THR A 3 -18.05 -1.41 13.36
C THR A 3 -18.23 -1.99 11.96
N LEU A 4 -18.62 -1.19 10.96
CA LEU A 4 -18.82 -1.67 9.59
C LEU A 4 -17.49 -1.82 8.84
N LEU A 5 -16.58 -0.86 8.99
CA LEU A 5 -15.25 -0.93 8.36
C LEU A 5 -14.43 -2.10 8.90
N GLU A 6 -14.42 -2.26 10.23
CA GLU A 6 -13.66 -3.33 10.88
C GLU A 6 -14.24 -4.70 10.52
N ALA A 7 -15.56 -4.79 10.35
CA ALA A 7 -16.21 -6.01 9.85
C ALA A 7 -15.89 -6.29 8.38
N LEU A 8 -15.80 -5.26 7.52
CA LEU A 8 -15.39 -5.42 6.12
C LEU A 8 -13.91 -5.81 5.98
N ASP A 9 -13.02 -5.22 6.78
CA ASP A 9 -11.60 -5.60 6.82
C ASP A 9 -11.44 -7.04 7.34
N ARG A 10 -12.21 -7.41 8.37
CA ARG A 10 -12.23 -8.76 8.97
C ARG A 10 -12.92 -9.83 8.09
N GLN A 11 -13.77 -9.43 7.14
CA GLN A 11 -14.42 -10.34 6.18
C GLN A 11 -13.60 -10.63 4.92
N ASP A 12 -12.37 -10.13 4.80
CA ASP A 12 -11.61 -10.16 3.55
C ASP A 12 -12.44 -9.55 2.40
N CYS A 13 -13.14 -8.44 2.68
CA CYS A 13 -13.91 -7.78 1.64
C CYS A 13 -12.91 -7.11 0.68
N GLN A 14 -12.53 -7.85 -0.38
CA GLN A 14 -11.55 -7.46 -1.39
C GLN A 14 -11.97 -6.25 -2.25
N ASP A 15 -13.16 -5.71 -2.01
CA ASP A 15 -13.71 -4.53 -2.66
C ASP A 15 -13.05 -3.24 -2.13
N ALA A 16 -11.80 -3.03 -2.54
CA ALA A 16 -11.07 -1.81 -2.24
C ALA A 16 -11.77 -0.54 -2.72
N GLU A 17 -12.66 -0.63 -3.71
CA GLU A 17 -13.54 0.48 -4.12
C GLU A 17 -14.53 0.86 -3.03
N LEU A 18 -15.14 -0.12 -2.36
CA LEU A 18 -16.09 0.14 -1.28
C LEU A 18 -15.38 0.70 -0.04
N LEU A 19 -14.20 0.15 0.29
CA LEU A 19 -13.35 0.65 1.38
C LEU A 19 -12.88 2.07 1.11
N ALA A 20 -12.36 2.36 -0.09
CA ALA A 20 -11.95 3.70 -0.47
C ALA A 20 -13.10 4.70 -0.41
N ARG A 21 -14.30 4.28 -0.84
CA ARG A 21 -15.51 5.10 -0.77
C ARG A 21 -15.93 5.35 0.68
N CYS A 22 -15.83 4.36 1.56
CA CYS A 22 -16.11 4.54 3.00
C CYS A 22 -15.11 5.48 3.67
N TRP A 23 -13.81 5.36 3.37
CA TRP A 23 -12.79 6.26 3.92
C TRP A 23 -12.97 7.69 3.44
N ARG A 24 -13.31 7.87 2.15
CA ARG A 24 -13.68 9.18 1.60
C ARG A 24 -14.95 9.74 2.22
N ALA A 25 -15.92 8.90 2.55
CA ALA A 25 -17.15 9.34 3.23
C ALA A 25 -16.91 9.76 4.69
N LEU A 26 -15.94 9.14 5.38
CA LEU A 26 -15.61 9.44 6.78
C LEU A 26 -14.67 10.64 6.95
N GLY A 27 -13.68 10.80 6.07
CA GLY A 27 -12.61 11.80 6.24
C GLY A 27 -12.11 12.43 4.94
N GLY A 28 -12.86 12.29 3.83
CA GLY A 28 -12.45 12.80 2.53
C GLY A 28 -11.20 12.10 1.97
N GLU A 29 -10.50 12.77 1.05
CA GLU A 29 -9.24 12.24 0.49
C GLU A 29 -8.12 12.13 1.52
N VAL A 30 -8.14 12.98 2.56
CA VAL A 30 -7.15 12.95 3.64
C VAL A 30 -7.32 11.70 4.51
N GLY A 31 -8.56 11.31 4.83
CA GLY A 31 -8.84 10.08 5.59
C GLY A 31 -8.41 8.82 4.83
N PHE A 32 -8.58 8.80 3.50
CA PHE A 32 -8.09 7.70 2.65
C PHE A 32 -6.55 7.59 2.66
N ASP A 33 -5.85 8.72 2.51
CA ASP A 33 -4.38 8.77 2.52
C ASP A 33 -3.80 8.36 3.87
N ALA A 34 -4.40 8.85 4.96
CA ALA A 34 -4.02 8.50 6.33
C ALA A 34 -4.16 7.00 6.58
N HIS A 35 -5.26 6.39 6.15
CA HIS A 35 -5.49 4.96 6.36
C HIS A 35 -4.57 4.08 5.49
N CYS A 36 -4.27 4.48 4.25
CA CYS A 36 -3.26 3.80 3.44
C CYS A 36 -1.87 3.87 4.10
N THR A 37 -1.53 5.01 4.68
CA THR A 37 -0.27 5.21 5.41
C THR A 37 -0.23 4.35 6.67
N GLU A 38 -1.34 4.26 7.40
CA GLU A 38 -1.48 3.42 8.59
C GLU A 38 -1.34 1.93 8.26
N LEU A 39 -1.92 1.46 7.14
CA LEU A 39 -1.74 0.10 6.63
C LEU A 39 -0.26 -0.23 6.38
N VAL A 40 0.46 0.70 5.74
CA VAL A 40 1.90 0.55 5.51
C VAL A 40 2.65 0.55 6.83
N ALA A 41 2.35 1.49 7.74
CA ALA A 41 2.98 1.59 9.04
C ALA A 41 2.76 0.33 9.89
N ALA A 42 1.55 -0.24 9.88
CA ALA A 42 1.22 -1.49 10.56
C ALA A 42 2.04 -2.65 10.01
N HIS A 43 2.16 -2.78 8.68
CA HIS A 43 3.01 -3.80 8.04
C HIS A 43 4.50 -3.62 8.34
N VAL A 44 4.95 -2.37 8.43
CA VAL A 44 6.32 -2.01 8.78
C VAL A 44 6.61 -2.24 10.27
N ALA A 45 5.58 -2.16 11.13
CA ALA A 45 5.65 -2.46 12.55
C ALA A 45 5.57 -3.97 12.85
N LEU A 46 5.17 -4.81 11.88
CA LEU A 46 5.18 -6.26 12.05
C LEU A 46 6.59 -6.76 12.38
N PRO A 47 6.73 -7.71 13.32
CA PRO A 47 8.01 -8.26 13.68
C PRO A 47 8.64 -8.96 12.46
N ALA A 48 9.98 -8.93 12.34
CA ALA A 48 10.71 -9.44 11.18
C ALA A 48 10.39 -10.92 10.82
N LYS A 49 9.96 -11.71 11.82
CA LYS A 49 9.49 -13.09 11.68
C LYS A 49 8.15 -13.24 10.93
N GLU A 50 7.29 -12.23 10.99
CA GLU A 50 5.99 -12.19 10.29
C GLU A 50 6.08 -11.43 8.96
N ARG A 51 7.07 -10.54 8.82
CA ARG A 51 7.42 -9.87 7.58
C ARG A 51 8.01 -10.85 6.57
N THR A 52 7.10 -11.50 5.85
CA THR A 52 7.40 -12.48 4.82
C THR A 52 6.97 -11.97 3.45
N LYS A 53 7.41 -12.65 2.40
CA LYS A 53 6.96 -12.36 1.03
C LYS A 53 5.43 -12.43 0.89
N ARG A 54 4.76 -13.27 1.69
CA ARG A 54 3.30 -13.43 1.66
C ARG A 54 2.59 -12.19 2.19
N THR A 55 2.99 -11.70 3.37
CA THR A 55 2.44 -10.45 3.94
C THR A 55 2.73 -9.25 3.05
N GLY A 56 3.91 -9.19 2.43
CA GLY A 56 4.21 -8.15 1.45
C GLY A 56 3.34 -8.24 0.18
N ASP A 57 3.09 -9.45 -0.35
CA ASP A 57 2.21 -9.61 -1.52
C ASP A 57 0.76 -9.27 -1.19
N ASP A 58 0.30 -9.59 0.01
CA ASP A 58 -1.03 -9.21 0.51
C ASP A 58 -1.17 -7.68 0.58
N LEU A 59 -0.21 -7.00 1.22
CA LEU A 59 -0.19 -5.54 1.27
C LEU A 59 -0.13 -4.93 -0.14
N LYS A 60 0.71 -5.49 -1.02
CA LYS A 60 0.79 -5.05 -2.42
C LYS A 60 -0.57 -5.17 -3.13
N ARG A 61 -1.30 -6.28 -2.95
CA ARG A 61 -2.63 -6.46 -3.55
C ARG A 61 -3.63 -5.44 -3.01
N ARG A 62 -3.64 -5.21 -1.70
CA ARG A 62 -4.48 -4.18 -1.07
C ARG A 62 -4.18 -2.79 -1.64
N LEU A 63 -2.90 -2.41 -1.68
CA LEU A 63 -2.46 -1.13 -2.25
C LEU A 63 -2.79 -1.03 -3.75
N GLN A 64 -2.62 -2.10 -4.53
CA GLN A 64 -3.03 -2.11 -5.93
C GLN A 64 -4.52 -1.81 -6.09
N ALA A 65 -5.36 -2.50 -5.33
CA ALA A 65 -6.80 -2.32 -5.38
C ALA A 65 -7.21 -0.90 -4.96
N LEU A 66 -6.63 -0.36 -3.89
CA LEU A 66 -6.82 1.03 -3.45
C LEU A 66 -6.35 2.03 -4.51
N SER A 67 -5.25 1.74 -5.20
CA SER A 67 -4.73 2.62 -6.25
C SER A 67 -5.61 2.70 -7.50
N ARG A 68 -6.50 1.73 -7.73
CA ARG A 68 -7.51 1.79 -8.81
C ARG A 68 -8.59 2.83 -8.52
N THR A 69 -8.77 3.16 -7.24
CA THR A 69 -9.75 4.15 -6.78
C THR A 69 -9.22 5.58 -6.89
N VAL A 70 -7.89 5.74 -6.99
CA VAL A 70 -7.22 7.03 -7.25
C VAL A 70 -7.22 7.26 -8.76
N ARG A 71 -8.05 8.20 -9.21
CA ARG A 71 -8.14 8.56 -10.63
C ARG A 71 -7.08 9.60 -10.97
N GLY A 72 -6.25 9.29 -11.97
CA GLY A 72 -5.20 10.17 -12.48
C GLY A 72 -3.79 9.65 -12.19
N ALA A 73 -2.88 9.80 -13.15
CA ALA A 73 -1.50 9.33 -13.04
C ALA A 73 -0.71 10.14 -11.99
N GLU A 74 -0.83 11.47 -12.00
CA GLU A 74 -0.17 12.36 -11.03
C GLU A 74 -0.59 12.11 -9.57
N PRO A 75 -1.89 12.11 -9.20
CA PRO A 75 -2.29 11.85 -7.82
C PRO A 75 -1.91 10.44 -7.37
N LYS A 76 -1.92 9.45 -8.27
CA LYS A 76 -1.45 8.10 -7.96
C LYS A 76 0.05 8.05 -7.69
N ARG A 77 0.86 8.82 -8.42
CA ARG A 77 2.31 8.96 -8.18
C ARG A 77 2.58 9.66 -6.85
N ALA A 78 1.88 10.76 -6.57
CA ALA A 78 2.01 11.49 -5.31
C ALA A 78 1.59 10.62 -4.10
N TRP A 79 0.50 9.87 -4.23
CA TRP A 79 0.04 8.89 -3.24
C TRP A 79 1.08 7.78 -3.03
N ALA A 80 1.62 7.19 -4.10
CA ALA A 80 2.64 6.16 -4.00
C ALA A 80 3.93 6.69 -3.34
N ALA A 81 4.36 7.90 -3.69
CA ALA A 81 5.52 8.55 -3.09
C ALA A 81 5.34 8.79 -1.59
N LYS A 82 4.17 9.27 -1.16
CA LYS A 82 3.84 9.42 0.26
C LYS A 82 3.92 8.09 1.03
N LEU A 83 3.34 7.04 0.48
CA LEU A 83 3.38 5.72 1.12
C LEU A 83 4.79 5.13 1.14
N LEU A 84 5.63 5.45 0.14
CA LEU A 84 7.02 5.05 0.13
C LEU A 84 7.80 5.67 1.29
N VAL A 85 7.49 6.91 1.68
CA VAL A 85 8.10 7.55 2.87
C VAL A 85 7.83 6.74 4.15
N ALA A 86 6.66 6.10 4.27
CA ALA A 86 6.35 5.24 5.41
C ALA A 86 7.15 3.91 5.40
N PHE A 87 7.69 3.53 4.24
CA PHE A 87 8.60 2.38 4.10
C PHE A 87 10.08 2.73 4.32
N ASP A 88 10.45 4.02 4.37
CA ASP A 88 11.83 4.49 4.38
C ASP A 88 12.67 3.80 5.47
N GLY A 89 13.77 3.16 5.04
CA GLY A 89 14.68 2.42 5.92
C GLY A 89 14.20 1.02 6.36
N LYS A 90 12.99 0.59 5.99
CA LYS A 90 12.40 -0.71 6.36
C LYS A 90 11.84 -1.47 5.16
N GLU A 91 12.27 -1.14 3.96
CA GLU A 91 11.86 -1.81 2.71
C GLU A 91 12.37 -3.25 2.62
N ASN A 92 13.39 -3.62 3.39
CA ASN A 92 14.00 -4.95 3.33
C ASN A 92 13.67 -5.75 4.59
N PHE A 93 13.38 -7.03 4.39
CA PHE A 93 13.31 -8.00 5.48
C PHE A 93 14.38 -9.08 5.31
N LYS A 94 15.00 -9.48 6.43
CA LYS A 94 16.04 -10.51 6.44
C LYS A 94 15.42 -11.89 6.34
N THR A 95 15.88 -12.66 5.37
CA THR A 95 15.56 -14.09 5.25
C THR A 95 16.83 -14.92 5.41
N ASN A 96 16.68 -16.23 5.60
CA ASN A 96 17.81 -17.15 5.66
C ASN A 96 18.64 -17.21 4.35
N LYS A 97 18.10 -16.68 3.24
CA LYS A 97 18.77 -16.57 1.93
C LYS A 97 19.32 -15.17 1.63
N GLY A 98 19.25 -14.24 2.59
CA GLY A 98 19.65 -12.84 2.44
C GLY A 98 18.50 -11.85 2.59
N ASP A 99 18.81 -10.57 2.41
CA ASP A 99 17.86 -9.46 2.46
C ASP A 99 16.95 -9.47 1.22
N ILE A 100 15.63 -9.54 1.44
CA ILE A 100 14.63 -9.47 0.37
C ILE A 100 13.90 -8.14 0.48
N VAL A 101 13.77 -7.45 -0.65
CA VAL A 101 12.96 -6.24 -0.77
C VAL A 101 11.49 -6.61 -0.69
N ASP A 102 10.74 -5.88 0.13
CA ASP A 102 9.31 -6.05 0.28
C ASP A 102 8.59 -5.79 -1.05
N PRO A 103 7.77 -6.74 -1.53
CA PRO A 103 7.09 -6.59 -2.82
C PRO A 103 6.11 -5.41 -2.86
N ALA A 104 5.57 -4.94 -1.72
CA ALA A 104 4.76 -3.73 -1.66
C ALA A 104 5.62 -2.47 -1.83
N ALA A 105 6.78 -2.40 -1.15
CA ALA A 105 7.74 -1.31 -1.31
C ALA A 105 8.27 -1.21 -2.75
N ALA A 106 8.66 -2.35 -3.33
CA ALA A 106 9.12 -2.41 -4.72
C ALA A 106 8.05 -1.95 -5.72
N TRP A 107 6.78 -2.31 -5.48
CA TRP A 107 5.66 -1.87 -6.31
C TRP A 107 5.36 -0.38 -6.15
N LEU A 108 5.33 0.15 -4.92
CA LEU A 108 5.14 1.57 -4.65
C LEU A 108 6.22 2.42 -5.32
N ARG A 109 7.49 1.99 -5.25
CA ARG A 109 8.60 2.66 -5.93
C ARG A 109 8.39 2.73 -7.44
N GLN A 110 7.95 1.64 -8.05
CA GLN A 110 7.61 1.61 -9.48
C GLN A 110 6.45 2.56 -9.84
N GLN A 111 5.50 2.76 -8.93
CA GLN A 111 4.39 3.69 -9.14
C GLN A 111 4.78 5.15 -8.90
N ALA A 112 5.66 5.44 -7.93
CA ALA A 112 6.13 6.79 -7.61
C ALA A 112 7.15 7.30 -8.66
N GLU A 113 8.11 6.45 -9.00
CA GLU A 113 9.09 6.61 -10.06
C GLU A 113 8.76 5.62 -11.19
N PRO A 114 7.78 5.91 -12.06
CA PRO A 114 7.78 5.25 -13.35
C PRO A 114 9.14 5.57 -13.97
N LYS A 115 9.97 4.55 -14.20
CA LYS A 115 11.19 4.70 -14.98
C LYS A 115 10.77 5.27 -16.35
N ASP A 116 10.90 6.58 -16.49
CA ASP A 116 11.15 7.17 -17.79
C ASP A 116 12.56 6.71 -18.18
N GLY A 117 12.60 5.83 -19.18
CA GLY A 117 13.84 5.24 -19.70
C GLY A 117 13.57 3.88 -20.34
N LYS A 118 12.90 3.79 -21.50
CA LYS A 118 13.36 4.05 -22.90
C LYS A 118 13.67 2.73 -23.64
N PRO A 119 13.73 2.69 -24.99
CA PRO A 119 13.31 3.67 -26.00
C PRO A 119 12.40 3.05 -27.08
N GLY A 120 11.90 3.86 -28.01
CA GLY A 120 11.07 3.38 -29.11
C GLY A 120 11.75 2.31 -29.99
N LYS A 121 10.89 1.50 -30.60
CA LYS A 121 10.98 1.16 -32.02
C LYS A 121 9.60 0.75 -32.51
#